data_AF-A0A534KNY6-F1
#
_entry.id   AF-A0A534KNY6-F1
#
_cell.length_a   1.000
_cell.length_b   1.000
_cell.length_c   1.000
_cell.angle_alpha   90.00
_cell.angle_beta   90.00
_cell.angle_gamma   90.00
#
_symmetry.space_group_name_H-M   'P 1'
#
loop_
_entity.id
_entity.type
_entity.pdbx_description
1 polymer ?
#
loop_
_entity_poly.entity_id
_entity_poly.type
_entity_poly.pdbx_seq_one_letter_code
_entity_poly.pdbx_strand_id
1 'polypeptide(L)'
;MVSIEYLAGFMDGEGYLALARIRRRRRSPEYCLRLCAYNTDRRVLVSIRRRWGGSLSAVGQRRPAWKPSYALIWTNAAAAKLLKMLVRHLRVKSKQAVALLEFNAHLQACRRSRDSGGHLLPLSEAELEFRARFHNRLARLNMKGKAVRGSGTSPNARLDRRRRLSKYLAGFIDAEGCLMIPKSTDSNGNSQYRARISIGNTDKPVLEEIRGRFGGIMTNQPSARVGWRHAYQLIWSDGMVERLLLSVLPYLIVKRRHAMVMLALVDHKKATRQGRAASEFARHPRKVIAFRENLRQRMKALNAKGPPAISN
;
A
#
# COMPACT_ATOMS: atom_id res chain seq x y z
N MET A 1 -15.68 0.53 9.19
CA MET A 1 -14.62 0.13 10.15
C MET A 1 -13.47 -0.55 9.39
N VAL A 2 -12.21 -0.21 9.63
CA VAL A 2 -11.02 -0.72 8.87
C VAL A 2 -10.88 -2.24 9.06
N SER A 3 -11.02 -3.07 8.03
CA SER A 3 -10.89 -4.52 8.20
C SER A 3 -9.43 -4.99 8.27
N ILE A 4 -9.19 -6.23 8.70
CA ILE A 4 -7.83 -6.80 8.76
C ILE A 4 -7.24 -7.00 7.36
N GLU A 5 -8.09 -7.33 6.37
CA GLU A 5 -7.66 -7.49 4.97
C GLU A 5 -7.25 -6.15 4.36
N TYR A 6 -8.03 -5.09 4.61
CA TYR A 6 -7.65 -3.73 4.22
C TYR A 6 -6.31 -3.35 4.85
N LEU A 7 -6.15 -3.59 6.15
CA LEU A 7 -4.89 -3.27 6.84
C LEU A 7 -3.73 -4.05 6.26
N ALA A 8 -3.90 -5.34 5.92
CA ALA A 8 -2.86 -6.13 5.27
C ALA A 8 -2.45 -5.56 3.92
N GLY A 9 -3.41 -5.19 3.06
CA GLY A 9 -3.10 -4.52 1.79
C GLY A 9 -2.40 -3.18 1.99
N PHE A 10 -2.83 -2.39 2.97
CA PHE A 10 -2.19 -1.13 3.30
C PHE A 10 -0.75 -1.34 3.81
N MET A 11 -0.52 -2.34 4.66
CA MET A 11 0.81 -2.70 5.18
C MET A 11 1.73 -3.28 4.10
N ASP A 12 1.19 -4.00 3.12
CA ASP A 12 2.00 -4.53 2.01
C ASP A 12 2.50 -3.43 1.07
N GLY A 13 1.79 -2.31 0.97
CA GLY A 13 2.30 -1.10 0.33
C GLY A 13 3.20 -0.27 1.25
N GLU A 14 2.61 0.37 2.27
CA GLU A 14 3.24 1.42 3.09
C GLU A 14 3.85 0.92 4.41
N GLY A 15 3.74 -0.38 4.68
CA GLY A 15 4.20 -0.97 5.93
C GLY A 15 5.70 -1.23 5.98
N TYR A 16 6.21 -1.33 7.19
CA TYR A 16 7.58 -1.75 7.48
C TYR A 16 7.55 -2.75 8.63
N LEU A 17 8.03 -3.97 8.36
CA LEU A 17 8.11 -5.08 9.30
C LEU A 17 9.58 -5.39 9.55
N ALA A 18 10.07 -5.14 10.76
CA ALA A 18 11.46 -5.36 11.09
C ALA A 18 11.68 -5.69 12.56
N LEU A 19 12.90 -6.14 12.84
CA LEU A 19 13.44 -6.20 14.18
C LEU A 19 14.34 -4.99 14.37
N ALA A 20 13.97 -4.04 15.22
CA ALA A 20 14.79 -2.87 15.48
C ALA A 20 15.83 -3.18 16.57
N ARG A 21 17.11 -2.94 16.25
CA ARG A 21 18.24 -3.09 17.16
C ARG A 21 18.52 -1.77 17.87
N ILE A 22 18.28 -1.72 19.18
CA ILE A 22 18.51 -0.57 20.04
C ILE A 22 19.84 -0.79 20.78
N ARG A 23 20.82 0.08 20.51
CA ARG A 23 22.10 0.06 21.24
C ARG A 23 21.91 0.70 22.61
N ARG A 24 22.45 0.07 23.64
CA ARG A 24 22.43 0.56 25.03
C ARG A 24 23.87 0.78 25.49
N ARG A 25 24.13 1.90 26.17
CA ARG A 25 25.46 2.15 26.76
C ARG A 25 25.67 1.16 27.90
N ARG A 26 26.81 0.47 27.92
CA ARG A 26 27.19 -0.54 28.95
C ARG A 26 26.20 -1.70 29.12
N ARG A 27 25.37 -2.00 28.12
CA ARG A 27 24.45 -3.15 28.13
C ARG A 27 24.38 -3.80 26.75
N SER A 28 23.99 -5.07 26.70
CA SER A 28 23.79 -5.78 25.44
C SER A 28 22.69 -5.11 24.58
N PRO A 29 22.79 -5.16 23.24
CA PRO A 29 21.79 -4.57 22.37
C PRO A 29 20.42 -5.22 22.56
N GLU A 30 19.38 -4.38 22.58
CA GLU A 30 17.99 -4.83 22.63
C GLU A 30 17.44 -4.99 21.21
N TYR A 31 16.63 -6.02 21.01
CA TYR A 31 15.96 -6.28 19.75
C TYR A 31 14.46 -6.24 19.97
N CYS A 32 13.76 -5.36 19.26
CA CYS A 32 12.33 -5.16 19.43
C CYS A 32 11.59 -5.42 18.12
N LEU A 33 10.50 -6.17 18.20
CA LEU A 33 9.60 -6.33 17.06
C LEU A 33 9.01 -4.96 16.75
N ARG A 34 9.06 -4.56 15.48
CA ARG A 34 8.57 -3.25 15.05
C ARG A 34 7.77 -3.37 13.77
N LEU A 35 6.49 -3.02 13.86
CA LEU A 35 5.61 -2.76 12.72
C LEU A 35 5.41 -1.26 12.62
N CYS A 36 5.61 -0.68 11.45
CA CYS A 36 5.31 0.73 11.19
C CYS A 36 4.46 0.84 9.93
N ALA A 37 3.55 1.81 9.89
CA ALA A 37 2.93 2.29 8.66
C ALA A 37 3.21 3.78 8.56
N TYR A 38 3.72 4.22 7.40
CA TYR A 38 3.97 5.62 7.13
C TYR A 38 2.91 6.15 6.16
N ASN A 39 2.39 7.35 6.39
CA ASN A 39 1.52 7.98 5.42
C ASN A 39 1.46 9.50 5.63
N THR A 40 1.10 10.22 4.56
CA THR A 40 0.81 11.67 4.64
C THR A 40 -0.63 11.95 5.04
N ASP A 41 -1.55 10.99 4.82
CA ASP A 41 -2.91 11.07 5.31
C ASP A 41 -3.00 10.60 6.77
N ARG A 42 -3.07 11.56 7.70
CA ARG A 42 -3.23 11.26 9.13
C ARG A 42 -4.55 10.55 9.44
N ARG A 43 -5.61 10.78 8.67
CA ARG A 43 -6.96 10.27 8.96
C ARG A 43 -7.03 8.76 8.80
N VAL A 44 -6.37 8.19 7.79
CA VAL A 44 -6.29 6.72 7.64
C VAL A 44 -5.53 6.09 8.79
N LEU A 45 -4.42 6.70 9.24
CA LEU A 45 -3.66 6.19 10.38
C LEU A 45 -4.43 6.31 11.70
N VAL A 46 -5.16 7.40 11.93
CA VAL A 46 -6.06 7.53 13.09
C VAL A 46 -7.15 6.47 13.06
N SER A 47 -7.72 6.18 11.88
CA SER A 47 -8.74 5.15 11.71
C SER A 47 -8.20 3.75 11.98
N ILE A 48 -6.97 3.46 11.53
CA ILE A 48 -6.27 2.20 11.84
C ILE A 48 -5.98 2.13 13.33
N ARG A 49 -5.45 3.19 13.94
CA ARG A 49 -5.13 3.26 15.38
C ARG A 49 -6.34 3.00 16.26
N ARG A 50 -7.48 3.63 15.95
CA ARG A 50 -8.72 3.45 16.73
C ARG A 50 -9.15 1.99 16.84
N ARG A 51 -8.90 1.17 15.81
CA ARG A 51 -9.29 -0.25 15.81
C ARG A 51 -8.17 -1.18 16.27
N TRP A 52 -6.93 -0.91 15.85
CA TRP A 52 -5.82 -1.85 15.96
C TRP A 52 -4.72 -1.38 16.93
N GLY A 53 -4.93 -0.25 17.61
CA GLY A 53 -3.98 0.33 18.57
C GLY A 53 -2.74 0.93 17.90
N GLY A 54 -1.64 0.95 18.65
CA GLY A 54 -0.37 1.52 18.22
C GLY A 54 -0.21 3.00 18.57
N SER A 55 1.03 3.47 18.44
CA SER A 55 1.45 4.84 18.74
C SER A 55 1.57 5.64 17.46
N LEU A 56 0.80 6.72 17.36
CA LEU A 56 0.83 7.64 16.22
C LEU A 56 1.70 8.84 16.54
N SER A 57 2.72 9.09 15.73
CA SER A 57 3.62 10.25 15.85
C SER A 57 3.77 10.97 14.52
N ALA A 58 4.00 12.29 14.57
CA ALA A 58 4.50 13.01 13.41
C ALA A 58 5.94 12.59 13.12
N VAL A 59 6.32 12.52 11.85
CA VAL A 59 7.69 12.28 11.42
C VAL A 59 8.29 13.62 11.02
N GLY A 60 9.50 13.90 11.49
CA GLY A 60 10.22 15.13 11.17
C GLY A 60 10.25 15.38 9.66
N GLN A 61 9.86 16.60 9.27
CA GLN A 61 9.79 16.99 7.88
C GLN A 61 11.19 17.33 7.37
N ARG A 62 11.68 16.55 6.38
CA ARG A 62 13.02 16.76 5.82
C ARG A 62 13.15 18.01 4.94
N ARG A 63 12.04 18.43 4.32
CA ARG A 63 11.99 19.61 3.42
C ARG A 63 10.68 20.36 3.63
N PRO A 64 10.68 21.70 3.84
CA PRO A 64 9.47 22.50 4.08
C PRO A 64 8.37 22.37 3.01
N ALA A 65 8.72 22.11 1.76
CA ALA A 65 7.77 21.94 0.66
C ALA A 65 7.02 20.58 0.66
N TRP A 66 7.46 19.61 1.45
CA TRP A 66 6.84 18.28 1.49
C TRP A 66 5.60 18.26 2.39
N LYS A 67 4.69 17.32 2.18
CA LYS A 67 3.60 17.10 3.14
C LYS A 67 4.18 16.54 4.45
N PRO A 68 3.64 16.91 5.61
CA PRO A 68 3.97 16.24 6.86
C PRO A 68 3.65 14.74 6.71
N SER A 69 4.58 13.92 7.18
CA SER A 69 4.40 12.46 7.23
C SER A 69 4.16 12.03 8.65
N TYR A 70 3.42 10.94 8.82
CA TYR A 70 3.03 10.40 10.11
C TYR A 70 3.42 8.92 10.15
N ALA A 71 3.81 8.45 11.32
CA ALA A 71 4.13 7.05 11.58
C ALA A 71 3.16 6.48 12.61
N LEU A 72 2.51 5.37 12.25
CA LEU A 72 1.78 4.53 13.21
C LEU A 72 2.63 3.31 13.53
N ILE A 73 2.98 3.13 14.79
CA ILE A 73 4.01 2.19 15.24
C ILE A 73 3.44 1.22 16.26
N TRP A 74 3.70 -0.06 16.07
CA TRP A 74 3.49 -1.11 17.07
C TRP A 74 4.83 -1.74 17.43
N THR A 75 5.03 -1.99 18.72
CA THR A 75 6.24 -2.61 19.24
C THR A 75 5.93 -3.86 20.07
N ASN A 76 6.88 -4.80 20.12
CA ASN A 76 6.88 -5.96 21.00
C ASN A 76 5.52 -6.70 21.05
N ALA A 77 4.88 -6.77 22.22
CA ALA A 77 3.63 -7.50 22.41
C ALA A 77 2.48 -6.98 21.51
N ALA A 78 2.37 -5.66 21.34
CA ALA A 78 1.36 -5.07 20.45
C ALA A 78 1.64 -5.42 18.98
N ALA A 79 2.91 -5.38 18.57
CA ALA A 79 3.35 -5.82 17.25
C ALA A 79 3.03 -7.31 17.02
N ALA A 80 3.39 -8.19 17.96
CA ALA A 80 3.14 -9.62 17.87
C ALA A 80 1.65 -9.96 17.78
N LYS A 81 0.81 -9.32 18.62
CA LYS A 81 -0.65 -9.49 18.59
C LYS A 81 -1.23 -9.12 17.22
N LEU A 82 -0.83 -7.95 16.69
CA LEU A 82 -1.29 -7.51 15.37
C LEU A 82 -0.78 -8.43 14.26
N LEU A 83 0.47 -8.86 14.33
CA LEU A 83 1.10 -9.70 13.32
C LEU A 83 0.46 -11.08 13.21
N LYS A 84 0.04 -11.68 14.33
CA LYS A 84 -0.73 -12.95 14.34
C LYS A 84 -2.03 -12.85 13.54
N MET A 85 -2.66 -11.69 13.49
CA MET A 85 -3.85 -11.45 12.67
C MET A 85 -3.49 -11.16 11.21
N LEU A 86 -2.44 -10.36 10.98
CA LEU A 86 -2.02 -9.96 9.63
C LEU A 86 -1.44 -11.09 8.79
N VAL A 87 -0.73 -12.05 9.40
CA VAL A 87 0.08 -13.05 8.68
C VAL A 87 -0.72 -13.84 7.63
N ARG A 88 -2.01 -14.10 7.88
CA ARG A 88 -2.89 -14.83 6.95
C ARG A 88 -3.34 -14.00 5.73
N HIS A 89 -3.17 -12.69 5.80
CA HIS A 89 -3.67 -11.74 4.81
C HIS A 89 -2.55 -11.00 4.05
N LEU A 90 -1.33 -10.96 4.61
CA LEU A 90 -0.16 -10.40 3.92
C LEU A 90 0.22 -11.25 2.70
N ARG A 91 0.68 -10.57 1.66
CA ARG A 91 1.19 -11.14 0.41
C ARG A 91 2.66 -10.80 0.26
N VAL A 92 2.96 -9.51 0.15
CA VAL A 92 4.30 -9.00 -0.15
C VAL A 92 5.23 -9.19 1.05
N LYS A 93 4.74 -8.90 2.25
CA LYS A 93 5.52 -8.95 3.49
C LYS A 93 5.26 -10.20 4.34
N SER A 94 4.70 -11.24 3.72
CA SER A 94 4.34 -12.50 4.36
C SER A 94 5.56 -13.20 5.00
N LYS A 95 6.69 -13.26 4.30
CA LYS A 95 7.93 -13.88 4.80
C LYS A 95 8.52 -13.15 6.01
N GLN A 96 8.47 -11.82 5.99
CA GLN A 96 8.89 -10.97 7.11
C GLN A 96 7.99 -11.22 8.32
N ALA A 97 6.68 -11.34 8.11
CA ALA A 97 5.73 -11.63 9.16
C ALA A 97 5.99 -12.99 9.82
N VAL A 98 6.21 -14.04 9.02
CA VAL A 98 6.54 -15.38 9.53
C VAL A 98 7.84 -15.33 10.34
N ALA A 99 8.91 -14.73 9.81
CA ALA A 99 10.19 -14.63 10.53
C ALA A 99 10.10 -13.84 11.84
N LEU A 100 9.25 -12.80 11.91
CA LEU A 100 8.99 -12.06 13.14
C LEU A 100 8.18 -12.87 14.16
N LEU A 101 7.24 -13.71 13.71
CA LEU A 101 6.48 -14.61 14.59
C LEU A 101 7.36 -15.74 15.14
N GLU A 102 8.25 -16.31 14.32
CA GLU A 102 9.29 -17.25 14.77
C GLU A 102 10.16 -16.63 15.86
N PHE A 103 10.66 -15.42 15.63
CA PHE A 103 11.44 -14.68 16.63
C PHE A 103 10.64 -14.42 17.92
N ASN A 104 9.36 -14.04 17.81
CA ASN A 104 8.51 -13.85 18.98
C ASN A 104 8.31 -15.16 19.76
N ALA A 105 8.14 -16.30 19.07
CA ALA A 105 7.99 -17.59 19.72
C ALA A 105 9.24 -17.96 20.53
N HIS A 106 10.43 -17.72 19.96
CA HIS A 106 11.70 -17.86 20.68
C HIS A 106 11.75 -17.01 21.94
N LEU A 107 11.37 -15.73 21.86
CA LEU A 107 11.33 -14.84 23.03
C LEU A 107 10.37 -15.31 24.13
N GLN A 108 9.29 -16.01 23.78
CA GLN A 108 8.37 -16.56 24.78
C GLN A 108 8.92 -17.81 25.46
N ALA A 109 9.71 -18.62 24.73
CA ALA A 109 10.38 -19.79 25.27
C ALA A 109 11.58 -19.42 26.15
N CYS A 110 12.36 -18.41 25.74
CA CYS A 110 13.54 -17.95 26.45
C CYS A 110 13.21 -16.84 27.46
N ARG A 111 12.67 -17.23 28.62
CA ARG A 111 12.47 -16.28 29.73
C ARG A 111 13.81 -15.80 30.25
N ARG A 112 13.96 -14.47 30.35
CA ARG A 112 15.16 -13.86 30.93
C ARG A 112 15.12 -14.00 32.45
N SER A 113 16.21 -14.49 33.02
CA SER A 113 16.44 -14.51 34.45
C SER A 113 16.60 -13.10 35.01
N ARG A 114 16.21 -12.94 36.28
CA ARG A 114 16.41 -11.71 37.04
C ARG A 114 17.39 -11.96 38.18
N ASP A 115 18.14 -10.94 38.57
CA ASP A 115 18.91 -10.96 39.82
C ASP A 115 17.97 -10.83 41.04
N SER A 116 18.55 -10.89 42.24
CA SER A 116 17.83 -10.72 43.51
C SER A 116 17.17 -9.34 43.65
N GLY A 117 17.66 -8.32 42.96
CA GLY A 117 17.07 -6.98 42.88
C GLY A 117 15.99 -6.84 41.80
N GLY A 118 15.64 -7.93 41.10
CA GLY A 118 14.64 -7.92 40.04
C GLY A 118 15.13 -7.37 38.70
N HIS A 119 16.42 -7.04 38.54
CA HIS A 119 16.96 -6.60 37.25
C HIS A 119 17.17 -7.77 36.30
N LEU A 120 16.94 -7.56 35.01
CA LEU A 120 17.18 -8.59 34.01
C LEU A 120 18.68 -8.83 33.83
N LEU A 121 19.12 -10.07 34.00
CA LEU A 121 20.50 -10.48 33.79
C LEU A 121 20.92 -10.28 32.32
N PRO A 122 22.23 -10.08 32.03
CA PRO A 122 22.76 -10.00 30.68
C PRO A 122 22.35 -11.22 29.82
N LEU A 123 22.19 -11.00 28.52
CA LEU A 123 21.94 -12.10 27.58
C LEU A 123 23.23 -12.92 27.42
N SER A 124 23.10 -14.25 27.33
CA SER A 124 24.21 -15.11 26.94
C SER A 124 24.70 -14.78 25.53
N GLU A 125 25.95 -15.13 25.23
CA GLU A 125 26.52 -14.93 23.90
C GLU A 125 25.72 -15.65 22.80
N ALA A 126 25.31 -16.90 23.06
CA ALA A 126 24.46 -17.66 22.15
C ALA A 126 23.12 -16.96 21.85
N GLU A 127 22.49 -16.35 22.85
CA GLU A 127 21.24 -15.59 22.66
C GLU A 127 21.48 -14.29 21.89
N LEU A 128 22.61 -13.62 22.09
CA LEU A 128 22.99 -12.43 21.32
C LEU A 128 23.24 -12.76 19.85
N GLU A 129 23.95 -13.86 19.58
CA GLU A 129 24.19 -14.34 18.24
C GLU A 129 22.87 -14.72 17.55
N PHE A 130 22.00 -15.45 18.24
CA PHE A 130 20.67 -15.80 17.74
C PHE A 130 19.87 -14.57 17.31
N ARG A 131 19.79 -13.55 18.18
CA ARG A 131 19.07 -12.29 17.88
C ARG A 131 19.71 -11.53 16.71
N ALA A 132 21.03 -11.48 16.64
CA ALA A 132 21.76 -10.85 15.55
C ALA A 132 21.49 -11.56 14.20
N ARG A 133 21.48 -12.90 14.19
CA ARG A 133 21.14 -13.69 12.99
C ARG A 133 19.72 -13.40 12.50
N PHE A 134 18.74 -13.34 13.39
CA PHE A 134 17.36 -12.99 13.04
C PHE A 134 17.23 -11.56 12.50
N HIS A 135 17.88 -10.60 13.15
CA HIS A 135 17.96 -9.22 12.67
C HIS A 135 18.51 -9.16 11.24
N ASN A 136 19.61 -9.86 10.97
CA ASN A 136 20.25 -9.88 9.66
C ASN A 136 19.39 -10.61 8.60
N ARG A 137 18.69 -11.69 8.97
CA ARG A 137 17.70 -12.36 8.10
C ARG A 137 16.57 -11.41 7.71
N LEU A 138 15.98 -10.70 8.67
CA LEU A 138 14.92 -9.72 8.40
C LEU A 138 15.41 -8.52 7.60
N ALA A 139 16.62 -8.02 7.88
CA ALA A 139 17.25 -6.99 7.08
C ALA A 139 17.38 -7.44 5.62
N ARG A 140 17.85 -8.66 5.36
CA ARG A 140 17.94 -9.24 4.00
C ARG A 140 16.56 -9.40 3.33
N LEU A 141 15.52 -9.79 4.06
CA LEU A 141 14.15 -9.86 3.52
C LEU A 141 13.59 -8.48 3.15
N ASN A 142 14.01 -7.44 3.89
CA ASN A 142 13.67 -6.05 3.60
C ASN A 142 14.57 -5.42 2.52
N MET A 143 15.73 -6.02 2.25
CA MET A 143 16.57 -5.63 1.13
C MET A 143 15.91 -6.00 -0.20
N LYS A 144 16.10 -5.12 -1.18
CA LYS A 144 15.59 -5.32 -2.53
C LYS A 144 16.42 -6.41 -3.26
N GLY A 145 16.11 -7.71 -3.10
CA GLY A 145 16.71 -8.88 -3.81
C GLY A 145 15.72 -9.92 -4.44
N LYS A 146 16.22 -10.96 -5.13
CA LYS A 146 15.45 -11.88 -6.03
C LYS A 146 14.16 -12.46 -5.40
N ALA A 147 13.06 -12.44 -6.16
CA ALA A 147 11.79 -13.02 -5.78
C ALA A 147 11.85 -14.56 -5.82
N VAL A 148 11.31 -15.22 -4.79
CA VAL A 148 11.09 -16.68 -4.77
C VAL A 148 9.61 -16.93 -4.98
N ARG A 149 9.29 -17.75 -5.98
CA ARG A 149 7.93 -18.13 -6.40
C ARG A 149 7.26 -19.02 -5.35
N GLY A 150 5.95 -18.86 -5.19
CA GLY A 150 5.08 -19.77 -4.43
C GLY A 150 3.76 -19.96 -5.16
N SER A 151 3.27 -21.19 -5.22
CA SER A 151 2.17 -21.64 -6.06
C SER A 151 0.88 -21.94 -5.29
N GLY A 152 -0.27 -21.65 -5.94
CA GLY A 152 -1.49 -22.45 -5.98
C GLY A 152 -2.46 -22.46 -4.79
N THR A 153 -3.76 -22.26 -5.04
CA THR A 153 -4.86 -23.04 -4.42
C THR A 153 -6.28 -22.75 -4.96
N SER A 154 -6.93 -23.85 -5.37
CA SER A 154 -8.31 -24.40 -5.18
C SER A 154 -9.62 -23.56 -5.27
N PRO A 155 -10.74 -24.12 -5.77
CA PRO A 155 -11.84 -23.37 -6.38
C PRO A 155 -13.14 -23.14 -5.58
N ASN A 156 -13.40 -23.67 -4.38
CA ASN A 156 -14.74 -23.52 -3.74
C ASN A 156 -14.90 -22.35 -2.73
N ALA A 157 -13.88 -21.52 -2.53
CA ALA A 157 -13.88 -20.36 -1.62
C ALA A 157 -14.30 -19.01 -2.27
N ARG A 158 -14.98 -19.03 -3.43
CA ARG A 158 -14.93 -17.94 -4.44
C ARG A 158 -15.53 -16.59 -4.03
N LEU A 159 -16.66 -16.55 -3.33
CA LEU A 159 -17.38 -15.30 -3.01
C LEU A 159 -16.77 -14.57 -1.80
N ASP A 160 -16.52 -15.29 -0.71
CA ASP A 160 -15.85 -14.73 0.47
C ASP A 160 -14.39 -14.35 0.16
N ARG A 161 -13.67 -15.15 -0.65
CA ARG A 161 -12.35 -14.78 -1.18
C ARG A 161 -12.41 -13.51 -2.02
N ARG A 162 -13.48 -13.28 -2.79
CA ARG A 162 -13.65 -12.04 -3.58
C ARG A 162 -13.75 -10.83 -2.66
N ARG A 163 -14.60 -10.88 -1.64
CA ARG A 163 -14.81 -9.76 -0.71
C ARG A 163 -13.54 -9.46 0.08
N ARG A 164 -12.85 -10.50 0.56
CA ARG A 164 -11.55 -10.36 1.25
C ARG A 164 -10.50 -9.72 0.36
N LEU A 165 -10.39 -10.17 -0.89
CA LEU A 165 -9.42 -9.60 -1.84
C LEU A 165 -9.78 -8.17 -2.26
N SER A 166 -11.06 -7.81 -2.38
CA SER A 166 -11.48 -6.42 -2.63
C SER A 166 -11.09 -5.48 -1.49
N LYS A 167 -11.24 -5.91 -0.23
CA LYS A 167 -10.79 -5.15 0.95
C LYS A 167 -9.27 -4.98 0.94
N TYR A 168 -8.54 -6.07 0.70
CA TYR A 168 -7.08 -6.04 0.55
C TYR A 168 -6.65 -5.08 -0.56
N LEU A 169 -7.24 -5.20 -1.75
CA LEU A 169 -6.91 -4.36 -2.89
C LEU A 169 -7.23 -2.88 -2.63
N ALA A 170 -8.30 -2.57 -1.90
CA ALA A 170 -8.60 -1.19 -1.50
C ALA A 170 -7.49 -0.62 -0.59
N GLY A 171 -7.03 -1.37 0.40
CA GLY A 171 -5.90 -0.97 1.24
C GLY A 171 -4.60 -0.80 0.45
N PHE A 172 -4.36 -1.72 -0.50
CA PHE A 172 -3.19 -1.66 -1.38
C PHE A 172 -3.26 -0.48 -2.36
N ILE A 173 -4.43 -0.13 -2.89
CA ILE A 173 -4.65 1.06 -3.72
C ILE A 173 -4.48 2.33 -2.90
N ASP A 174 -4.98 2.39 -1.66
CA ASP A 174 -4.80 3.57 -0.81
C ASP A 174 -3.33 3.82 -0.45
N ALA A 175 -2.53 2.75 -0.38
CA ALA A 175 -1.08 2.79 -0.18
C ALA A 175 -0.30 3.12 -1.46
N GLU A 176 -0.41 2.30 -2.51
CA GLU A 176 0.46 2.33 -3.70
C GLU A 176 -0.24 2.86 -4.97
N GLY A 177 -1.53 3.14 -4.88
CA GLY A 177 -2.37 3.45 -6.05
C GLY A 177 -2.23 4.88 -6.55
N CYS A 178 -2.29 5.01 -7.88
CA CYS A 178 -2.43 6.27 -8.58
C CYS A 178 -3.74 6.29 -9.34
N LEU A 179 -4.61 7.26 -9.04
CA LEU A 179 -5.87 7.52 -9.74
C LEU A 179 -5.74 8.85 -10.47
N MET A 180 -5.92 8.85 -11.79
CA MET A 180 -5.79 10.06 -12.59
C MET A 180 -6.72 10.08 -13.80
N ILE A 181 -6.93 11.29 -14.33
CA ILE A 181 -7.65 11.54 -15.58
C ILE A 181 -6.65 12.15 -16.58
N PRO A 182 -5.85 11.35 -17.31
CA PRO A 182 -5.06 11.86 -18.42
C PRO A 182 -5.94 12.51 -19.49
N LYS A 183 -5.40 13.59 -20.08
CA LYS A 183 -5.94 14.30 -21.22
C LYS A 183 -4.97 14.13 -22.39
N SER A 184 -5.48 13.75 -23.55
CA SER A 184 -4.76 13.80 -24.83
C SER A 184 -5.54 14.66 -25.80
N THR A 185 -4.85 15.33 -26.71
CA THR A 185 -5.47 16.11 -27.79
C THR A 185 -4.93 15.56 -29.10
N ASP A 186 -5.81 15.29 -30.06
CA ASP A 186 -5.39 14.88 -31.41
C ASP A 186 -5.00 16.09 -32.28
N SER A 187 -4.57 15.82 -33.51
CA SER A 187 -4.21 16.86 -34.50
C SER A 187 -5.37 17.81 -34.81
N ASN A 188 -6.62 17.34 -34.68
CA ASN A 188 -7.82 18.10 -34.98
C ASN A 188 -8.32 18.90 -33.76
N GLY A 189 -7.54 18.94 -32.66
CA GLY A 189 -7.86 19.67 -31.44
C GLY A 189 -8.91 18.99 -30.55
N ASN A 190 -9.29 17.74 -30.83
CA ASN A 190 -10.26 17.01 -30.01
C ASN A 190 -9.59 16.49 -28.74
N SER A 191 -10.08 16.96 -27.61
CA SER A 191 -9.61 16.53 -26.29
C SER A 191 -10.29 15.24 -25.84
N GLN A 192 -9.49 14.23 -25.54
CA GLN A 192 -9.91 12.95 -24.98
C GLN A 192 -9.50 12.83 -23.51
N TYR A 193 -10.42 12.35 -22.68
CA TYR A 193 -10.22 12.17 -21.23
C TYR A 193 -10.43 10.70 -20.89
N ARG A 194 -9.41 10.09 -20.27
CA ARG A 194 -9.45 8.66 -19.90
C ARG A 194 -9.37 8.51 -18.41
N ALA A 195 -10.13 7.59 -17.85
CA ALA A 195 -9.94 7.16 -16.47
C ALA A 195 -8.77 6.18 -16.43
N ARG A 196 -7.82 6.39 -15.52
CA ARG A 196 -6.67 5.49 -15.34
C ARG A 196 -6.39 5.27 -13.85
N ILE A 197 -6.36 4.00 -13.46
CA ILE A 197 -5.91 3.53 -12.16
C ILE A 197 -4.65 2.70 -12.38
N SER A 198 -3.63 2.89 -11.57
CA SER A 198 -2.46 2.02 -11.58
C SER A 198 -1.94 1.73 -10.18
N ILE A 199 -1.44 0.52 -9.96
CA ILE A 199 -0.64 0.15 -8.78
C ILE A 199 0.74 -0.31 -9.25
N GLY A 200 1.78 0.08 -8.54
CA GLY A 200 3.16 -0.33 -8.81
C GLY A 200 3.70 -1.18 -7.67
N ASN A 201 4.48 -2.23 -7.99
CA ASN A 201 5.24 -2.97 -6.98
C ASN A 201 6.44 -3.71 -7.57
N THR A 202 7.39 -4.11 -6.73
CA THR A 202 8.50 -5.00 -7.14
C THR A 202 8.14 -6.49 -7.01
N ASP A 203 7.08 -6.82 -6.26
CA ASP A 203 6.53 -8.17 -6.18
C ASP A 203 5.58 -8.41 -7.37
N LYS A 204 6.06 -9.10 -8.41
CA LYS A 204 5.24 -9.44 -9.58
C LYS A 204 4.10 -10.42 -9.24
N PRO A 205 4.33 -11.50 -8.46
CA PRO A 205 3.28 -12.46 -8.12
C PRO A 205 2.01 -11.83 -7.52
N VAL A 206 2.15 -10.86 -6.60
CA VAL A 206 0.95 -10.20 -6.03
C VAL A 206 0.16 -9.43 -7.09
N LEU A 207 0.85 -8.78 -8.03
CA LEU A 207 0.19 -8.06 -9.12
C LEU A 207 -0.45 -9.03 -10.12
N GLU A 208 0.15 -10.20 -10.35
CA GLU A 208 -0.45 -11.27 -11.16
C GLU A 208 -1.70 -11.87 -10.48
N GLU A 209 -1.70 -12.08 -9.16
CA GLU A 209 -2.87 -12.50 -8.38
C GLU A 209 -4.01 -11.47 -8.52
N ILE A 210 -3.70 -10.19 -8.34
CA ILE A 210 -4.67 -9.10 -8.49
C ILE A 210 -5.19 -9.04 -9.94
N ARG A 211 -4.30 -9.14 -10.94
CA ARG A 211 -4.68 -9.15 -12.36
C ARG A 211 -5.59 -10.31 -12.71
N GLY A 212 -5.28 -11.51 -12.24
CA GLY A 212 -6.10 -12.70 -12.47
C GLY A 212 -7.53 -12.54 -11.97
N ARG A 213 -7.76 -11.69 -10.95
CA ARG A 213 -9.10 -11.45 -10.40
C ARG A 213 -9.81 -10.22 -10.95
N PHE A 214 -9.09 -9.11 -11.11
CA PHE A 214 -9.67 -7.80 -11.44
C PHE A 214 -9.32 -7.34 -12.87
N GLY A 215 -8.65 -8.16 -13.66
CA GLY A 215 -8.15 -7.81 -14.99
C GLY A 215 -7.05 -6.76 -14.92
N GLY A 216 -6.96 -5.93 -15.94
CA GLY A 216 -5.91 -4.92 -16.06
C GLY A 216 -4.72 -5.39 -16.89
N ILE A 217 -3.89 -4.42 -17.26
CA ILE A 217 -2.75 -4.56 -18.15
C ILE A 217 -1.49 -4.46 -17.30
N MET A 218 -0.66 -5.51 -17.33
CA MET A 218 0.64 -5.53 -16.67
C MET A 218 1.68 -4.90 -17.59
N THR A 219 2.51 -4.02 -17.04
CA THR A 219 3.66 -3.44 -17.74
C THR A 219 4.91 -3.62 -16.90
N ASN A 220 6.04 -3.85 -17.57
CA ASN A 220 7.35 -3.89 -16.93
C ASN A 220 7.94 -2.47 -16.94
N GLN A 221 8.49 -2.05 -15.80
CA GLN A 221 9.24 -0.81 -15.67
C GLN A 221 10.70 -1.21 -15.41
N PRO A 222 11.57 -1.16 -16.43
CA PRO A 222 12.97 -1.52 -16.27
C PRO A 222 13.61 -0.65 -15.18
N SER A 223 14.57 -1.23 -14.47
CA SER A 223 15.25 -0.48 -13.42
C SER A 223 16.06 0.66 -14.04
N ALA A 224 15.83 1.88 -13.58
CA ALA A 224 16.57 3.05 -14.05
C ALA A 224 18.06 3.05 -13.61
N ARG A 225 18.45 2.15 -12.70
CA ARG A 225 19.80 2.04 -12.14
C ARG A 225 20.21 0.57 -11.99
N VAL A 226 21.49 0.32 -12.22
CA VAL A 226 22.10 -0.99 -11.96
C VAL A 226 21.89 -1.38 -10.49
N GLY A 227 21.52 -2.63 -10.25
CA GLY A 227 21.22 -3.16 -8.91
C GLY A 227 19.83 -2.85 -8.36
N TRP A 228 19.01 -2.02 -9.02
CA TRP A 228 17.62 -1.81 -8.61
C TRP A 228 16.72 -2.91 -9.16
N ARG A 229 15.68 -3.29 -8.40
CA ARG A 229 14.67 -4.26 -8.87
C ARG A 229 13.86 -3.66 -10.02
N HIS A 230 13.52 -4.51 -10.99
CA HIS A 230 12.43 -4.23 -11.91
C HIS A 230 11.16 -3.93 -11.11
N ALA A 231 10.51 -2.83 -11.46
CA ALA A 231 9.18 -2.55 -10.97
C ALA A 231 8.18 -3.05 -12.01
N TYR A 232 7.01 -3.43 -11.53
CA TYR A 232 5.89 -3.84 -12.36
C TYR A 232 4.74 -2.90 -12.05
N GLN A 233 3.97 -2.56 -13.07
CA GLN A 233 2.80 -1.72 -12.92
C GLN A 233 1.59 -2.41 -13.52
N LEU A 234 0.54 -2.58 -12.71
CA LEU A 234 -0.76 -3.05 -13.14
C LEU A 234 -1.68 -1.85 -13.36
N ILE A 235 -2.25 -1.75 -14.55
CA ILE A 235 -3.01 -0.58 -15.02
C ILE A 235 -4.43 -1.00 -15.40
N TRP A 236 -5.42 -0.24 -14.94
CA TRP A 236 -6.79 -0.29 -15.43
C TRP A 236 -7.12 1.02 -16.14
N SER A 237 -7.61 0.91 -17.36
CA SER A 237 -8.05 2.04 -18.18
C SER A 237 -9.45 1.79 -18.74
N ASP A 238 -10.15 2.89 -19.01
CA ASP A 238 -11.45 2.89 -19.69
C ASP A 238 -12.46 1.94 -19.02
N GLY A 239 -13.09 1.02 -19.77
CA GLY A 239 -14.14 0.13 -19.25
C GLY A 239 -13.71 -0.77 -18.09
N MET A 240 -12.40 -1.03 -17.93
CA MET A 240 -11.89 -1.82 -16.81
C MET A 240 -11.97 -1.08 -15.47
N VAL A 241 -11.91 0.26 -15.50
CA VAL A 241 -11.89 1.09 -14.28
C VAL A 241 -13.19 0.96 -13.52
N GLU A 242 -14.32 0.96 -14.20
CA GLU A 242 -15.63 0.90 -13.56
C GLU A 242 -15.78 -0.39 -12.74
N ARG A 243 -15.51 -1.54 -13.36
CA ARG A 243 -15.63 -2.84 -12.71
C ARG A 243 -14.72 -2.94 -11.48
N LEU A 244 -13.50 -2.40 -11.58
CA LEU A 244 -12.59 -2.31 -10.45
C LEU A 244 -13.18 -1.42 -9.35
N LEU A 245 -13.56 -0.18 -9.69
CA LEU A 245 -14.06 0.80 -8.73
C LEU A 245 -15.30 0.30 -8.00
N LEU A 246 -16.29 -0.26 -8.69
CA LEU A 246 -17.48 -0.84 -8.04
C LEU A 246 -17.10 -1.95 -7.04
N SER A 247 -16.01 -2.67 -7.29
CA SER A 247 -15.54 -3.75 -6.40
C SER A 247 -14.78 -3.25 -5.16
N VAL A 248 -14.09 -2.10 -5.23
CA VAL A 248 -13.21 -1.61 -4.15
C VAL A 248 -13.71 -0.35 -3.45
N LEU A 249 -14.56 0.45 -4.10
CA LEU A 249 -15.07 1.72 -3.59
C LEU A 249 -15.68 1.65 -2.18
N PRO A 250 -16.45 0.60 -1.80
CA PRO A 250 -16.98 0.49 -0.44
C PRO A 250 -15.89 0.43 0.65
N TYR A 251 -14.66 0.09 0.28
CA TYR A 251 -13.55 -0.15 1.19
C TYR A 251 -12.45 0.91 1.10
N LEU A 252 -12.44 1.76 0.06
CA LEU A 252 -11.47 2.86 -0.06
C LEU A 252 -11.69 3.91 1.03
N ILE A 253 -10.58 4.42 1.57
CA ILE A 253 -10.53 5.46 2.60
C ILE A 253 -9.82 6.68 2.03
N VAL A 254 -8.54 6.56 1.68
CA VAL A 254 -7.70 7.70 1.26
C VAL A 254 -8.12 8.20 -0.11
N LYS A 255 -8.27 7.28 -1.07
CA LYS A 255 -8.56 7.61 -2.47
C LYS A 255 -10.04 7.48 -2.83
N ARG A 256 -10.93 7.44 -1.83
CA ARG A 256 -12.38 7.37 -2.06
C ARG A 256 -12.91 8.56 -2.85
N ARG A 257 -12.44 9.78 -2.56
CA ARG A 257 -12.84 10.99 -3.31
C ARG A 257 -12.35 10.95 -4.75
N HIS A 258 -11.13 10.49 -4.99
CA HIS A 258 -10.59 10.27 -6.34
C HIS A 258 -11.45 9.26 -7.11
N ALA A 259 -11.78 8.13 -6.49
CA ALA A 259 -12.63 7.10 -7.09
C ALA A 259 -14.02 7.64 -7.48
N MET A 260 -14.66 8.46 -6.64
CA MET A 260 -15.95 9.08 -6.96
C MET A 260 -15.87 10.04 -8.16
N VAL A 261 -14.83 10.89 -8.23
CA VAL A 261 -14.60 11.78 -9.39
C VAL A 261 -14.38 10.95 -10.66
N MET A 262 -13.70 9.82 -10.54
CA MET A 262 -13.44 8.93 -11.67
C MET A 262 -14.70 8.20 -12.14
N LEU A 263 -15.59 7.76 -11.23
CA LEU A 263 -16.89 7.19 -11.60
C LEU A 263 -17.78 8.23 -12.30
N ALA A 264 -17.81 9.47 -11.82
CA ALA A 264 -18.53 10.54 -12.51
C ALA A 264 -18.07 10.73 -13.97
N LEU A 265 -16.76 10.57 -14.24
CA LEU A 265 -16.25 10.58 -15.62
C LEU A 265 -16.74 9.37 -16.42
N VAL A 266 -16.72 8.17 -15.82
CA VAL A 266 -17.19 6.94 -16.47
C VAL A 266 -18.67 7.06 -16.83
N ASP A 267 -19.51 7.47 -15.89
CA ASP A 267 -20.96 7.60 -16.09
C ASP A 267 -21.26 8.65 -17.16
N HIS A 268 -20.58 9.80 -17.09
CA HIS A 268 -20.72 10.83 -18.10
C HIS A 268 -20.27 10.35 -19.49
N LYS A 269 -19.19 9.55 -19.61
CA LYS A 269 -18.77 8.96 -20.89
C LYS A 269 -19.82 8.00 -21.46
N LYS A 270 -20.54 7.25 -20.61
CA LYS A 270 -21.63 6.37 -21.04
C LYS A 270 -22.83 7.15 -21.55
N ALA A 271 -23.18 8.26 -20.90
CA ALA A 271 -24.29 9.14 -21.31
C ALA A 271 -23.96 9.99 -22.54
N THR A 272 -22.67 10.25 -22.80
CA THR A 272 -22.20 11.13 -23.89
C THR A 272 -21.32 10.36 -24.87
N ARG A 273 -21.83 9.24 -25.39
CA ARG A 273 -21.11 8.43 -26.39
C ARG A 273 -20.74 9.31 -27.58
N GLN A 274 -19.50 9.19 -28.01
CA GLN A 274 -19.02 9.91 -29.18
C GLN A 274 -19.59 9.22 -30.43
N GLY A 275 -20.34 9.98 -31.22
CA GLY A 275 -20.78 9.51 -32.54
C GLY A 275 -19.61 9.44 -33.52
N ARG A 276 -19.88 8.88 -34.69
CA ARG A 276 -18.97 8.96 -35.85
C ARG A 276 -19.51 9.98 -36.83
N ALA A 277 -18.62 10.79 -37.40
CA ALA A 277 -18.91 11.63 -38.55
C ALA A 277 -18.02 11.12 -39.69
N ALA A 278 -18.62 10.43 -40.66
CA ALA A 278 -17.88 9.63 -41.65
C ALA A 278 -16.92 8.62 -40.99
N SER A 279 -15.64 8.60 -41.41
CA SER A 279 -14.58 7.75 -40.86
C SER A 279 -13.95 8.28 -39.56
N GLU A 280 -14.28 9.50 -39.14
CA GLU A 280 -13.71 10.15 -37.96
C GLU A 280 -14.68 10.18 -36.76
N PHE A 281 -14.11 10.29 -35.56
CA PHE A 281 -14.91 10.51 -34.36
C PHE A 281 -15.43 11.96 -34.32
N ALA A 282 -16.75 12.12 -34.24
CA ALA A 282 -17.36 13.44 -34.19
C ALA A 282 -16.90 14.22 -32.96
N ARG A 283 -16.62 15.52 -33.10
CA ARG A 283 -16.21 16.37 -31.98
C ARG A 283 -17.30 16.41 -30.90
N HIS A 284 -16.89 16.26 -29.64
CA HIS A 284 -17.83 16.42 -28.53
C HIS A 284 -18.30 17.88 -28.40
N PRO A 285 -19.58 18.12 -28.03
CA PRO A 285 -20.07 19.45 -27.72
C PRO A 285 -19.22 20.15 -26.64
N ARG A 286 -19.08 21.47 -26.73
CA ARG A 286 -18.28 22.27 -25.77
C ARG A 286 -18.64 21.98 -24.32
N LYS A 287 -19.93 21.82 -24.01
CA LYS A 287 -20.42 21.46 -22.66
C LYS A 287 -19.86 20.14 -22.13
N VAL A 288 -19.72 19.12 -22.99
CA VAL A 288 -19.15 17.81 -22.64
C VAL A 288 -17.67 17.93 -22.32
N ILE A 289 -16.94 18.70 -23.14
CA ILE A 289 -15.51 18.94 -22.94
C ILE A 289 -15.29 19.70 -21.62
N ALA A 290 -16.06 20.76 -21.38
CA ALA A 290 -15.97 21.57 -20.15
C ALA A 290 -16.23 20.72 -18.89
N PHE A 291 -17.24 19.84 -18.91
CA PHE A 291 -17.52 18.95 -17.79
C PHE A 291 -16.36 17.98 -17.52
N ARG A 292 -15.81 17.34 -18.57
CA ARG A 292 -14.67 16.40 -18.42
C ARG A 292 -13.40 17.11 -17.96
N GLU A 293 -13.16 18.34 -18.42
CA GLU A 293 -12.07 19.17 -17.93
C GLU A 293 -12.25 19.52 -16.44
N ASN A 294 -13.45 19.89 -16.00
CA ASN A 294 -13.72 20.15 -14.58
C ASN A 294 -13.39 18.93 -13.70
N LEU A 295 -13.80 17.72 -14.10
CA LEU A 295 -13.46 16.49 -13.38
C LEU A 295 -11.95 16.25 -13.34
N ARG A 296 -11.24 16.50 -14.44
CA ARG A 296 -9.76 16.42 -14.48
C ARG A 296 -9.12 17.41 -13.51
N GLN A 297 -9.59 18.65 -13.46
CA GLN A 297 -9.05 19.67 -12.54
C GLN A 297 -9.32 19.29 -11.07
N ARG A 298 -10.52 18.78 -10.75
CA ARG A 298 -10.81 18.22 -9.42
C ARG A 298 -9.87 17.06 -9.07
N MET A 299 -9.62 16.14 -10.01
CA MET A 299 -8.66 15.04 -9.81
C MET A 299 -7.23 15.56 -9.60
N LYS A 300 -6.80 16.57 -10.36
CA LYS A 300 -5.50 17.23 -10.16
C LYS A 300 -5.38 17.86 -8.78
N ALA A 301 -6.41 18.59 -8.33
CA ALA A 301 -6.44 19.19 -7.00
C ALA A 301 -6.33 18.12 -5.90
N LEU A 302 -7.04 17.00 -6.04
CA LEU A 302 -6.95 15.87 -5.11
C LEU A 302 -5.57 15.17 -5.14
N ASN A 303 -4.86 15.21 -6.26
CA ASN A 303 -3.52 14.64 -6.44
C ASN A 303 -2.39 15.62 -6.12
N ALA A 304 -2.69 16.89 -5.85
CA ALA A 304 -1.69 17.90 -5.57
C ALA A 304 -0.83 17.48 -4.38
N LYS A 305 0.50 17.56 -4.57
CA LYS A 305 1.51 17.30 -3.54
C LYS A 305 1.85 18.60 -2.80
N GLY A 306 2.38 18.47 -1.59
CA GLY A 306 2.70 19.61 -0.73
C GLY A 306 1.49 20.20 0.03
N PRO A 307 1.75 21.08 1.02
CA PRO A 307 0.71 21.96 1.55
C PRO A 307 0.14 22.85 0.43
N PRO A 308 -1.12 23.30 0.51
CA PRO A 308 -1.62 24.32 -0.39
C PRO A 308 -0.67 25.52 -0.32
N ALA A 309 -0.37 26.14 -1.46
CA ALA A 309 0.39 27.38 -1.47
C ALA A 309 -0.30 28.35 -0.51
N ILE A 310 0.45 28.86 0.48
CA ILE A 310 -0.03 29.92 1.34
C ILE A 310 -0.21 31.11 0.39
N SER A 311 -1.45 31.44 0.06
CA SER A 311 -1.76 32.70 -0.62
C SER A 311 -1.49 33.80 0.39
N ASN A 312 -0.39 34.52 0.17
CA ASN A 312 -0.15 35.81 0.82
C ASN A 312 -1.14 36.85 0.30
#